data_AF-A0A3M1SBE4-F1
#
_entry.id   AF-A0A3M1SBE4-F1
#
_cell.length_a   1.000
_cell.length_b   1.000
_cell.length_c   1.000
_cell.angle_alpha   90.00
_cell.angle_beta   90.00
_cell.angle_gamma   90.00
#
_symmetry.space_group_name_H-M   'P 1'
#
loop_
_entity.id
_entity.type
_entity.pdbx_description
1 polymer ?
#
loop_
_entity_poly.entity_id
_entity_poly.type
_entity_poly.pdbx_seq_one_letter_code
_entity_poly.pdbx_strand_id
1 'polypeptide(L)'
;MRQALEELLFELKAIAAAQIEAVERGMIDRLFELQDKRTEIIENIQKIDTEDGGSWIDNEGIYRHEESQSSEVALNELITEILEMDREIKERVRGEMNGILGRLHKLQTMKEGFFKSQREGRL
;
A
#
# COMPACT_ATOMS: atom_id res chain seq x y z
N MET A 1 -3.98 -23.52 -11.72
CA MET A 1 -4.67 -22.47 -10.95
C MET A 1 -3.82 -22.02 -9.77
N ARG A 2 -3.42 -22.93 -8.87
CA ARG A 2 -2.48 -22.65 -7.77
C ARG A 2 -1.20 -21.92 -8.20
N GLN A 3 -0.50 -22.40 -9.22
CA GLN A 3 0.72 -21.75 -9.70
C GLN A 3 0.48 -20.30 -10.16
N ALA A 4 -0.66 -20.04 -10.82
CA ALA A 4 -1.03 -18.68 -11.24
C ALA A 4 -1.35 -17.78 -10.04
N LEU A 5 -2.01 -18.32 -9.01
CA LEU A 5 -2.25 -17.60 -7.76
C LEU A 5 -0.94 -17.28 -7.01
N GLU A 6 -0.05 -18.26 -6.88
CA GLU A 6 1.28 -18.07 -6.27
C GLU A 6 2.09 -17.00 -7.03
N GLU A 7 2.13 -17.05 -8.36
CA GLU A 7 2.80 -16.06 -9.20
C GLU A 7 2.25 -14.64 -8.97
N LEU A 8 0.92 -14.49 -8.92
CA LEU A 8 0.27 -13.20 -8.65
C LEU A 8 0.54 -12.70 -7.22
N LEU A 9 0.58 -13.58 -6.22
CA LEU A 9 0.92 -13.19 -4.85
C LEU A 9 2.39 -12.76 -4.73
N PHE A 10 3.32 -13.43 -5.41
CA PHE A 10 4.71 -12.97 -5.48
C PHE A 10 4.85 -11.61 -6.17
N GLU A 11 4.12 -11.40 -7.26
CA GLU A 11 4.09 -10.09 -7.93
C GLU A 11 3.51 -9.01 -7.02
N LEU A 12 2.43 -9.32 -6.30
CA LEU A 12 1.79 -8.43 -5.34
C LEU A 12 2.76 -8.02 -4.22
N LYS A 13 3.52 -8.98 -3.68
CA LYS A 13 4.58 -8.73 -2.69
C LYS A 13 5.70 -7.85 -3.25
N ALA A 14 6.15 -8.11 -4.47
CA ALA A 14 7.20 -7.32 -5.11
C ALA A 14 6.76 -5.85 -5.32
N ILE A 15 5.50 -5.64 -5.72
CA ILE A 15 4.94 -4.29 -5.85
C ILE A 15 4.84 -3.60 -4.50
N ALA A 16 4.37 -4.31 -3.46
CA ALA A 16 4.31 -3.74 -2.11
C ALA A 16 5.70 -3.28 -1.62
N ALA A 17 6.76 -4.06 -1.88
CA ALA A 17 8.13 -3.67 -1.54
C ALA A 17 8.57 -2.41 -2.29
N ALA A 18 8.27 -2.32 -3.59
CA ALA A 18 8.55 -1.14 -4.39
C ALA A 18 7.73 0.10 -3.94
N GLN A 19 6.52 -0.09 -3.42
CA GLN A 19 5.71 1.00 -2.85
C GLN A 19 6.35 1.55 -1.58
N ILE A 20 6.83 0.69 -0.68
CA ILE A 20 7.56 1.10 0.52
C ILE A 20 8.76 1.98 0.14
N GLU A 21 9.58 1.52 -0.81
CA GLU A 21 10.73 2.27 -1.31
C GLU A 21 10.32 3.61 -1.95
N ALA A 22 9.23 3.63 -2.73
CA ALA A 22 8.73 4.86 -3.33
C ALA A 22 8.30 5.89 -2.27
N VAL A 23 7.65 5.45 -1.19
CA VAL A 23 7.29 6.33 -0.05
C VAL A 23 8.55 6.87 0.64
N GLU A 24 9.52 6.01 0.94
CA GLU A 24 10.78 6.41 1.60
C GLU A 24 11.56 7.45 0.78
N ARG A 25 11.50 7.34 -0.55
CA ARG A 25 12.17 8.27 -1.47
C ARG A 25 11.33 9.48 -1.86
N GLY A 26 10.11 9.60 -1.35
CA GLY A 26 9.18 10.68 -1.71
C GLY A 26 8.75 10.68 -3.18
N MET A 27 8.82 9.51 -3.84
CA MET A 27 8.46 9.33 -5.25
C MET A 27 6.95 9.12 -5.39
N ILE A 28 6.18 10.19 -5.19
CA ILE A 28 4.70 10.14 -5.14
C ILE A 28 4.09 9.64 -6.46
N ASP A 29 4.55 10.11 -7.61
CA ASP A 29 4.02 9.66 -8.91
C ASP A 29 4.24 8.15 -9.09
N ARG A 30 5.43 7.66 -8.72
CA ARG A 30 5.77 6.24 -8.76
C ARG A 30 4.90 5.42 -7.80
N LEU A 31 4.58 5.96 -6.63
CA LEU A 31 3.69 5.31 -5.66
C LEU A 31 2.29 5.09 -6.25
N PHE A 32 1.75 6.08 -6.97
CA PHE A 32 0.45 5.96 -7.65
C PHE A 32 0.50 4.95 -8.80
N GLU A 33 1.51 4.99 -9.66
CA GLU A 33 1.70 3.98 -10.72
C GLU A 33 1.74 2.55 -10.17
N LEU A 34 2.44 2.36 -9.04
CA LEU A 34 2.52 1.07 -8.38
C LEU A 34 1.17 0.66 -7.77
N GLN A 35 0.40 1.61 -7.23
CA GLN A 35 -0.93 1.35 -6.68
C GLN A 35 -1.92 0.90 -7.76
N ASP A 36 -1.86 1.48 -8.95
CA ASP A 36 -2.72 1.09 -10.07
C ASP A 36 -2.44 -0.36 -10.49
N LYS A 37 -1.16 -0.71 -10.68
CA LYS A 37 -0.74 -2.09 -10.98
C LYS A 37 -1.14 -3.08 -9.90
N ARG A 38 -1.02 -2.64 -8.64
CA ARG A 38 -1.39 -3.46 -7.50
C ARG A 38 -2.88 -3.80 -7.47
N THR A 39 -3.70 -2.82 -7.84
CA THR A 39 -5.16 -2.98 -7.93
C THR A 39 -5.52 -3.99 -9.02
N GLU A 40 -4.86 -3.92 -10.18
CA GLU A 40 -5.06 -4.88 -11.27
C GLU A 40 -4.74 -6.32 -10.86
N ILE A 41 -3.65 -6.55 -10.10
CA ILE A 41 -3.29 -7.89 -9.62
C ILE A 41 -4.30 -8.41 -8.60
N ILE A 42 -4.76 -7.56 -7.68
CA ILE A 42 -5.79 -7.93 -6.70
C ILE A 42 -7.09 -8.33 -7.42
N GLU A 43 -7.50 -7.59 -8.44
CA GLU A 43 -8.66 -7.95 -9.26
C GLU A 43 -8.47 -9.29 -9.98
N ASN A 44 -7.26 -9.58 -10.47
CA ASN A 44 -6.96 -10.86 -11.11
C ASN A 44 -6.98 -12.03 -10.11
N ILE A 45 -6.48 -11.83 -8.89
CA ILE A 45 -6.59 -12.80 -7.80
C ILE A 45 -8.06 -13.06 -7.47
N GLN A 46 -8.88 -12.02 -7.36
CA GLN A 46 -10.32 -12.14 -7.08
C GLN A 46 -11.08 -12.88 -8.20
N LYS A 47 -10.71 -12.67 -9.47
CA LYS A 47 -11.29 -13.42 -10.59
C LYS A 47 -10.97 -14.91 -10.49
N ILE A 48 -9.71 -15.25 -10.22
CA ILE A 48 -9.29 -16.66 -10.01
C ILE A 48 -10.04 -17.28 -8.82
N ASP A 49 -10.18 -16.52 -7.73
CA ASP A 49 -10.89 -16.96 -6.52
C ASP A 49 -12.39 -17.22 -6.76
N THR A 50 -13.03 -16.45 -7.65
CA THR A 50 -14.48 -16.53 -7.89
C THR A 50 -14.89 -17.49 -9.01
N GLU A 51 -13.98 -17.81 -9.94
CA GLU A 51 -14.24 -18.74 -11.05
C GLU A 51 -14.44 -20.20 -10.59
N ASP A 52 -13.95 -20.58 -9.40
CA ASP A 52 -13.98 -21.97 -8.90
C ASP A 52 -15.17 -22.31 -7.96
N GLY A 53 -16.24 -21.50 -7.98
CA GLY A 53 -17.52 -21.86 -7.35
C GLY A 53 -17.59 -21.72 -5.82
N GLY A 54 -16.55 -21.14 -5.21
CA GLY A 54 -16.45 -20.76 -3.79
C GLY A 54 -15.20 -19.90 -3.59
N SER A 55 -15.16 -19.07 -2.55
CA SER A 55 -14.00 -18.21 -2.26
C SER A 55 -12.93 -19.00 -1.50
N TRP A 56 -11.73 -19.07 -2.06
CA TRP A 56 -10.55 -19.79 -1.56
C TRP A 56 -9.84 -18.96 -0.50
N ILE A 57 -9.97 -17.63 -0.57
CA ILE A 57 -9.45 -16.70 0.42
C ILE A 57 -10.63 -16.11 1.20
N ASP A 58 -10.72 -16.42 2.49
CA ASP A 58 -11.78 -15.84 3.31
C ASP A 58 -11.59 -14.32 3.56
N ASN A 59 -12.57 -13.70 4.20
CA ASN A 59 -12.52 -12.28 4.54
C ASN A 59 -11.40 -11.90 5.53
N GLU A 60 -10.72 -12.88 6.13
CA GLU A 60 -9.58 -12.69 7.03
C GLU A 60 -8.24 -12.84 6.28
N GLY A 61 -8.27 -13.16 4.98
CA GLY A 61 -7.07 -13.38 4.17
C GLY A 61 -6.49 -14.78 4.32
N ILE A 62 -7.27 -15.76 4.76
CA ILE A 62 -6.82 -17.14 4.93
C ILE A 62 -7.22 -17.96 3.70
N TYR A 63 -6.22 -18.55 3.05
CA TYR A 63 -6.36 -19.54 2.01
C TYR A 63 -6.85 -20.88 2.60
N ARG A 64 -7.97 -21.40 2.08
CA ARG A 64 -8.64 -22.64 2.50
C ARG A 64 -8.88 -23.52 1.28
N HIS A 65 -7.99 -24.46 0.99
CA HIS A 65 -8.17 -25.41 -0.11
C HIS A 65 -7.77 -26.82 0.35
N GLU A 66 -8.46 -27.87 -0.09
CA GLU A 66 -8.29 -29.27 0.37
C GLU A 66 -6.92 -29.94 0.03
N GLU A 67 -5.85 -29.18 -0.17
CA GLU A 67 -4.49 -29.69 -0.39
C GLU A 67 -3.70 -29.90 0.92
N SER A 68 -2.59 -30.64 0.83
CA SER A 68 -1.73 -30.98 1.97
C SER A 68 -1.38 -29.77 2.84
N GLN A 69 -1.53 -29.90 4.18
CA GLN A 69 -1.32 -28.85 5.17
C GLN A 69 -0.05 -27.99 4.99
N SER A 70 1.06 -28.56 4.48
CA SER A 70 2.32 -27.81 4.30
C SER A 70 2.25 -26.74 3.20
N SER A 71 1.43 -26.96 2.17
CA SER A 71 1.27 -26.02 1.05
C SER A 71 0.33 -24.86 1.40
N GLU A 72 -0.73 -25.13 2.18
CA GLU A 72 -1.60 -24.09 2.71
C GLU A 72 -0.84 -23.15 3.65
N VAL A 73 0.09 -23.67 4.46
CA VAL A 73 0.91 -22.87 5.37
C VAL A 73 1.74 -21.83 4.60
N ALA A 74 2.44 -22.23 3.53
CA ALA A 74 3.29 -21.31 2.75
C ALA A 74 2.49 -20.19 2.06
N LEU A 75 1.30 -20.50 1.52
CA LEU A 75 0.42 -19.50 0.92
C LEU A 75 -0.13 -18.52 1.96
N ASN A 76 -0.55 -19.03 3.12
CA ASN A 76 -1.04 -18.22 4.22
C ASN A 76 0.06 -17.32 4.82
N GLU A 77 1.30 -17.82 4.91
CA GLU A 77 2.46 -17.01 5.29
C GLU A 77 2.69 -15.87 4.30
N LEU A 78 2.66 -16.16 2.99
CA LEU A 78 2.82 -15.14 1.95
C LEU A 78 1.72 -14.07 2.00
N ILE A 79 0.46 -14.47 2.17
CA ILE A 79 -0.66 -13.52 2.31
C ILE A 79 -0.50 -12.68 3.57
N THR A 80 -0.09 -13.28 4.69
CA THR A 80 0.15 -12.56 5.95
C THR A 80 1.24 -11.50 5.77
N GLU A 81 2.36 -11.85 5.14
CA GLU A 81 3.43 -10.90 4.84
C GLU A 81 2.93 -9.73 3.99
N ILE A 82 2.13 -9.99 2.94
CA ILE A 82 1.56 -8.94 2.09
C ILE A 82 0.64 -8.01 2.91
N LEU A 83 -0.19 -8.57 3.81
CA LEU A 83 -1.07 -7.79 4.68
C LEU A 83 -0.29 -6.94 5.70
N GLU A 84 0.86 -7.42 6.18
CA GLU A 84 1.75 -6.63 7.04
C GLU A 84 2.39 -5.48 6.27
N MET A 85 2.87 -5.73 5.05
CA MET A 85 3.39 -4.69 4.15
C MET A 85 2.32 -3.61 3.86
N ASP A 86 1.04 -3.97 3.81
CA ASP A 86 -0.06 -3.01 3.62
C ASP A 86 -0.25 -2.07 4.79
N ARG A 87 -0.13 -2.61 6.00
CA ARG A 87 -0.16 -1.80 7.21
C ARG A 87 1.01 -0.82 7.19
N GLU A 88 2.20 -1.31 6.84
CA GLU A 88 3.40 -0.48 6.74
C GLU A 88 3.27 0.63 5.69
N ILE A 89 2.82 0.31 4.46
CA ILE A 89 2.60 1.31 3.41
C ILE A 89 1.61 2.38 3.89
N LYS A 90 0.48 1.97 4.49
CA LYS A 90 -0.53 2.91 5.02
C LYS A 90 0.04 3.83 6.10
N GLU A 91 0.84 3.29 7.01
CA GLU A 91 1.47 4.06 8.08
C GLU A 91 2.48 5.07 7.53
N ARG A 92 3.33 4.65 6.59
CA ARG A 92 4.34 5.50 5.96
C ARG A 92 3.71 6.61 5.14
N VAL A 93 2.71 6.31 4.31
CA VAL A 93 1.95 7.32 3.55
C VAL A 93 1.30 8.33 4.48
N ARG A 94 0.67 7.88 5.57
CA ARG A 94 0.08 8.77 6.58
C ARG A 94 1.13 9.65 7.24
N GLY A 95 2.31 9.10 7.56
CA GLY A 95 3.45 9.84 8.08
C GLY A 95 3.89 10.97 7.16
N GLU A 96 4.11 10.67 5.87
CA GLU A 96 4.50 11.65 4.87
C GLU A 96 3.45 12.75 4.66
N MET A 97 2.16 12.38 4.59
CA MET A 97 1.06 13.35 4.50
C MET A 97 1.05 14.32 5.68
N ASN A 98 1.20 13.79 6.91
CA ASN A 98 1.29 14.62 8.11
C ASN A 98 2.51 15.55 8.08
N GLY A 99 3.64 15.07 7.58
CA GLY A 99 4.85 15.88 7.37
C GLY A 99 4.63 17.03 6.39
N ILE A 100 4.00 16.76 5.24
CA ILE A 100 3.64 17.77 4.24
C ILE A 100 2.68 18.81 4.84
N LEU A 101 1.61 18.37 5.51
CA LEU A 101 0.64 19.27 6.15
C LEU A 101 1.33 20.18 7.19
N GLY A 102 2.24 19.62 8.00
CA GLY A 102 3.02 20.40 8.96
C GLY A 102 3.91 21.45 8.30
N ARG A 103 4.53 21.13 7.16
CA ARG A 103 5.33 22.10 6.37
C ARG A 103 4.46 23.20 5.76
N LEU A 104 3.30 22.84 5.19
CA LEU A 104 2.34 23.81 4.64
C LEU A 104 1.82 24.77 5.70
N HIS A 105 1.49 24.26 6.90
CA HIS A 105 1.06 25.10 8.01
C HIS A 105 2.14 26.10 8.43
N LYS A 106 3.40 25.66 8.52
CA LYS A 106 4.53 26.58 8.81
C LYS A 106 4.69 27.66 7.75
N LEU A 107 4.58 27.30 6.47
CA LEU A 107 4.65 28.27 5.36
C LEU A 107 3.52 29.30 5.44
N GLN A 108 2.31 28.87 5.78
CA GLN A 108 1.18 29.76 5.98
C GLN A 108 1.43 30.75 7.13
N THR A 109 1.88 30.25 8.29
CA THR A 109 2.21 31.11 9.44
C THR A 109 3.31 32.11 9.12
N MET A 110 4.35 31.69 8.38
CA MET A 110 5.41 32.59 7.91
C MET A 110 4.86 33.68 6.98
N LYS A 111 4.00 33.31 6.04
CA LYS A 111 3.34 34.25 5.12
C LYS A 111 2.51 35.28 5.89
N GLU A 112 1.70 34.84 6.84
CA GLU A 112 0.87 35.72 7.69
C GLU A 112 1.73 36.69 8.51
N GLY A 113 2.82 36.19 9.11
CA GLY A 113 3.78 37.00 9.85
C GLY A 113 4.45 38.06 9.00
N PHE A 114 4.90 37.71 7.78
CA PHE A 114 5.51 38.64 6.85
C PHE A 114 4.57 39.80 6.48
N PHE A 115 3.33 39.51 6.08
CA PHE A 115 2.35 40.53 5.73
C PHE A 115 1.91 41.38 6.94
N LYS A 116 1.94 40.82 8.14
CA LYS A 116 1.70 41.59 9.36
C LYS A 116 2.84 42.58 9.62
N SER A 117 4.09 42.14 9.55
CA SER A 117 5.26 43.02 9.75
C SER A 117 5.34 44.17 8.75
N GLN A 118 4.99 43.94 7.48
CA GLN A 118 4.92 45.02 6.48
C GLN A 118 3.83 46.05 6.80
N ARG A 119 2.64 45.61 7.24
CA ARG A 119 1.55 46.53 7.65
C ARG A 119 1.91 47.35 8.89
N GLU A 120 2.75 46.80 9.77
CA GLU A 120 3.20 47.46 10.99
C GLU A 120 4.46 48.32 10.79
N GLY A 121 4.99 48.43 9.57
CA GLY A 121 6.18 49.24 9.25
C GLY A 121 7.47 48.77 9.92
N ARG A 122 7.55 47.48 10.29
CA ARG A 122 8.70 46.87 10.98
C ARG A 122 9.72 46.23 10.02
N LEU A 123 9.40 46.21 8.73
CA LEU A 123 10.21 45.72 7.62
C LEU A 123 10.10 46.69 6.45
#